data_AF-A0A4D7C8H8-F1
#
_entry.id   AF-A0A4D7C8H8-F1
#
_cell.length_a   1.000
_cell.length_b   1.000
_cell.length_c   1.000
_cell.angle_alpha   90.00
_cell.angle_beta   90.00
_cell.angle_gamma   90.00
#
_symmetry.space_group_name_H-M   'P 1'
#
loop_
_entity.id
_entity.type
_entity.pdbx_description
1 polymer ?
#
loop_
_entity_poly.entity_id
_entity_poly.type
_entity_poly.pdbx_seq_one_letter_code
_entity_poly.pdbx_strand_id
1 'polypeptide(L)'
;MLDLAKIDANAMTLKETDIDVRAVLDQMARMVMPLAERRGVSVSVKQRGSLPRLYADERILRQILLNLLSNAVKYTYADTAVTLTVRLLASGQMRFEVRDHGPGIDPDMLDEVMQPFTQFGEAAGDMLRSTGLGLPLVKALTELHDGAFELHSQLGLGTRAVVTLPASRVRHADGGRPRVNLPLRALEALSRMHA
;
A
#
# COMPACT_ATOMS: atom_id res chain seq x y z
N MET A 1 -22.87 1.59 -6.18
CA MET A 1 -22.28 2.49 -7.19
C MET A 1 -21.70 3.66 -6.41
N LEU A 2 -20.37 3.78 -6.31
CA LEU A 2 -19.73 4.73 -5.38
C LEU A 2 -19.45 6.05 -6.12
N ASP A 3 -20.05 7.14 -5.66
CA ASP A 3 -19.88 8.49 -6.21
C ASP A 3 -18.43 8.99 -6.02
N LEU A 4 -17.58 8.70 -7.00
CA LEU A 4 -16.15 9.04 -7.04
C LEU A 4 -15.85 10.41 -7.68
N ALA A 5 -16.87 11.23 -7.95
CA ALA A 5 -16.71 12.55 -8.59
C ALA A 5 -16.17 13.65 -7.65
N LYS A 6 -15.90 13.35 -6.37
CA LYS A 6 -15.34 14.31 -5.40
C LYS A 6 -14.46 13.60 -4.37
N ILE A 7 -13.26 13.17 -4.77
CA ILE A 7 -12.19 13.01 -3.78
C ILE A 7 -11.66 14.41 -3.49
N ASP A 8 -12.44 15.20 -2.75
CA ASP A 8 -11.89 16.28 -1.94
C ASP A 8 -11.25 15.58 -0.74
N ALA A 9 -9.95 15.33 -0.79
CA ALA A 9 -9.21 14.74 0.33
C ALA A 9 -9.43 15.55 1.63
N ASN A 10 -9.78 16.84 1.51
CA ASN A 10 -10.16 17.71 2.63
C ASN A 10 -11.54 17.43 3.24
N ALA A 11 -12.44 16.73 2.55
CA ALA A 11 -13.80 16.44 3.04
C ALA A 11 -13.93 15.05 3.69
N MET A 12 -12.93 14.17 3.52
CA MET A 12 -12.94 12.83 4.12
C MET A 12 -12.27 12.84 5.50
N THR A 13 -13.08 12.69 6.54
CA THR A 13 -12.56 12.47 7.90
C THR A 13 -12.19 10.99 8.10
N LEU A 14 -10.93 10.72 8.44
CA LEU A 14 -10.48 9.36 8.78
C LEU A 14 -11.13 8.88 10.08
N LYS A 15 -11.57 7.61 10.10
CA LYS A 15 -12.01 6.92 11.32
C LYS A 15 -10.92 5.97 11.80
N GLU A 16 -9.92 6.53 12.46
CA GLU A 16 -8.68 5.83 12.78
C GLU A 16 -8.79 5.01 14.08
N THR A 17 -8.31 3.78 14.02
CA THR A 17 -8.23 2.88 15.17
C THR A 17 -6.91 2.11 15.15
N ASP A 18 -6.59 1.46 16.26
CA ASP A 18 -5.44 0.55 16.34
C ASP A 18 -5.79 -0.79 15.67
N ILE A 19 -5.38 -0.94 14.41
CA ILE A 19 -5.70 -2.10 13.59
C ILE A 19 -4.66 -3.22 13.73
N ASP A 20 -5.15 -4.46 13.71
CA ASP A 20 -4.30 -5.63 13.52
C ASP A 20 -4.02 -5.81 12.03
N VAL A 21 -2.80 -5.47 11.63
CA VAL A 21 -2.36 -5.57 10.23
C VAL A 21 -2.47 -7.01 9.72
N ARG A 22 -2.23 -8.03 10.56
CA ARG A 22 -2.29 -9.43 10.12
C ARG A 22 -3.71 -9.83 9.71
N ALA A 23 -4.70 -9.47 10.54
CA ALA A 23 -6.11 -9.73 10.26
C ALA A 23 -6.56 -9.09 8.93
N VAL A 24 -6.11 -7.86 8.67
CA VAL A 24 -6.38 -7.16 7.40
C VAL A 24 -5.77 -7.92 6.22
N LEU A 25 -4.51 -8.34 6.32
CA LEU A 25 -3.84 -9.06 5.22
C LEU A 25 -4.51 -10.38 4.89
N ASP A 26 -4.88 -11.15 5.91
CA ASP A 26 -5.57 -12.44 5.73
C ASP A 26 -6.94 -12.25 5.08
N GLN A 27 -7.67 -11.18 5.46
CA GLN A 27 -8.93 -10.83 4.82
C GLN A 27 -8.74 -10.46 3.35
N MET A 28 -7.75 -9.63 3.02
CA MET A 28 -7.49 -9.21 1.65
C MET A 28 -7.09 -10.38 0.75
N ALA A 29 -6.24 -11.29 1.25
CA ALA A 29 -5.88 -12.51 0.52
C ALA A 29 -7.11 -13.37 0.20
N ARG A 30 -8.02 -13.58 1.16
CA ARG A 30 -9.28 -14.32 0.94
C ARG A 30 -10.17 -13.65 -0.10
N MET A 31 -10.26 -12.31 -0.09
CA MET A 31 -11.11 -11.57 -1.02
C MET A 31 -10.63 -11.67 -2.48
N VAL A 32 -9.32 -11.77 -2.72
CA VAL A 32 -8.76 -11.83 -4.08
C VAL A 32 -8.56 -13.25 -4.60
N MET A 33 -8.59 -14.27 -3.73
CA MET A 33 -8.39 -15.66 -4.11
C MET A 33 -9.32 -16.12 -5.25
N PRO A 34 -10.64 -15.84 -5.25
CA PRO A 34 -11.51 -16.30 -6.34
C PRO A 34 -11.17 -15.68 -7.70
N LEU A 35 -10.67 -14.44 -7.71
CA LEU A 35 -10.22 -13.78 -8.93
C LEU A 35 -8.90 -14.38 -9.43
N ALA A 36 -7.99 -14.70 -8.49
CA ALA A 36 -6.70 -15.30 -8.78
C ALA A 36 -6.86 -16.72 -9.37
N GLU A 37 -7.73 -17.54 -8.77
CA GLU A 37 -8.09 -18.87 -9.26
C GLU A 37 -8.64 -18.83 -10.69
N ARG A 38 -9.57 -17.91 -10.97
CA ARG A 38 -10.13 -17.73 -12.33
C ARG A 38 -9.10 -17.34 -13.38
N ARG A 39 -7.99 -16.72 -12.96
CA ARG A 39 -6.89 -16.29 -13.85
C ARG A 39 -5.70 -17.25 -13.86
N GLY A 40 -5.73 -18.32 -13.07
CA GLY A 40 -4.58 -19.22 -12.94
C GLY A 40 -3.37 -18.54 -12.27
N VAL A 41 -3.61 -17.62 -11.34
CA VAL A 41 -2.56 -16.84 -10.66
C VAL A 41 -2.47 -17.25 -9.21
N SER A 42 -1.25 -17.39 -8.68
CA SER A 42 -1.04 -17.60 -7.25
C SER A 42 -0.89 -16.28 -6.50
N VAL A 43 -1.44 -16.19 -5.29
CA VAL A 43 -1.29 -15.02 -4.41
C VAL A 43 -0.61 -15.44 -3.12
N SER A 44 0.49 -14.77 -2.75
CA SER A 44 1.22 -15.03 -1.51
C SER A 44 1.33 -13.78 -0.64
N VAL A 45 1.13 -13.95 0.66
CA VAL A 45 1.33 -12.89 1.66
C VAL A 45 2.59 -13.21 2.47
N LYS A 46 3.55 -12.28 2.47
CA LYS A 46 4.83 -12.40 3.17
C LYS A 46 4.93 -11.33 4.24
N GLN A 47 4.95 -11.74 5.49
CA GLN A 47 5.15 -10.86 6.63
C GLN A 47 6.61 -10.99 7.08
N ARG A 48 7.35 -9.87 7.16
CA ARG A 48 8.75 -9.87 7.60
C ARG A 48 8.85 -9.32 9.01
N GLY A 49 9.20 -10.19 9.95
CA GLY A 49 9.30 -9.86 11.37
C GLY A 49 7.94 -9.80 12.08
N SER A 50 7.93 -9.24 13.28
CA SER A 50 6.69 -8.92 13.99
C SER A 50 6.07 -7.66 13.41
N LEU A 51 4.78 -7.73 13.07
CA LEU A 51 4.02 -6.56 12.65
C LEU A 51 3.37 -5.91 13.87
N PRO A 52 3.77 -4.69 14.26
CA PRO A 52 3.05 -3.91 15.27
C PRO A 52 1.64 -3.55 14.79
N ARG A 53 0.82 -3.03 15.70
CA ARG A 53 -0.46 -2.43 15.33
C ARG A 53 -0.20 -1.16 14.52
N LEU A 54 -1.18 -0.77 13.72
CA LEU A 54 -1.13 0.43 12.90
C LEU A 54 -2.32 1.32 13.27
N TYR A 55 -2.11 2.61 13.40
CA TYR A 55 -3.15 3.60 13.63
C TYR A 55 -3.61 4.16 12.29
N ALA A 56 -4.74 3.66 11.81
CA ALA A 56 -5.27 3.94 10.47
C ALA A 56 -6.77 3.71 10.41
N ASP A 57 -7.43 4.24 9.37
CA ASP A 57 -8.77 3.83 9.00
C ASP A 57 -8.70 2.48 8.25
N GLU A 58 -9.15 1.43 8.93
CA GLU A 58 -9.09 0.05 8.41
C GLU A 58 -9.84 -0.12 7.09
N ARG A 59 -10.96 0.60 6.89
CA ARG A 59 -11.76 0.52 5.67
C ARG A 59 -10.99 1.11 4.49
N ILE A 60 -10.29 2.22 4.70
CA ILE A 60 -9.45 2.85 3.69
C ILE A 60 -8.22 2.00 3.38
N LEU A 61 -7.55 1.45 4.40
CA LEU A 61 -6.42 0.55 4.19
C LEU A 61 -6.83 -0.69 3.37
N ARG A 62 -7.98 -1.29 3.68
CA ARG A 62 -8.53 -2.39 2.87
C ARG A 62 -8.78 -1.98 1.43
N GLN A 63 -9.33 -0.78 1.19
CA GLN A 63 -9.56 -0.29 -0.17
C GLN A 63 -8.25 -0.12 -0.94
N ILE A 64 -7.21 0.42 -0.30
CA ILE A 64 -5.86 0.53 -0.89
C ILE A 64 -5.36 -0.86 -1.29
N LEU A 65 -5.33 -1.81 -0.35
CA LEU A 65 -4.79 -3.15 -0.59
C LEU A 65 -5.60 -3.92 -1.63
N LEU A 66 -6.92 -3.81 -1.62
CA LEU A 66 -7.80 -4.45 -2.59
C LEU A 66 -7.55 -3.91 -4.01
N ASN A 67 -7.39 -2.59 -4.17
CA ASN A 67 -7.06 -2.00 -5.47
C ASN A 67 -5.71 -2.48 -5.99
N LEU A 68 -4.69 -2.53 -5.14
CA LEU A 68 -3.36 -3.00 -5.53
C LEU A 68 -3.36 -4.49 -5.89
N LEU A 69 -3.94 -5.34 -5.04
CA LEU A 69 -4.00 -6.78 -5.28
C LEU A 69 -4.86 -7.15 -6.49
N SER A 70 -6.01 -6.49 -6.66
CA SER A 70 -6.89 -6.76 -7.82
C SER A 70 -6.25 -6.32 -9.13
N ASN A 71 -5.54 -5.18 -9.16
CA ASN A 71 -4.76 -4.76 -10.32
C ASN A 71 -3.64 -5.77 -10.62
N ALA A 72 -2.86 -6.16 -9.60
CA ALA A 72 -1.81 -7.15 -9.75
C ALA A 72 -2.34 -8.48 -10.32
N VAL A 73 -3.43 -9.02 -9.75
CA VAL A 73 -4.06 -10.25 -10.27
C VAL A 73 -4.65 -10.02 -11.67
N LYS A 74 -5.14 -8.83 -11.99
CA LYS A 74 -5.71 -8.51 -13.30
C LYS A 74 -4.69 -8.53 -14.43
N TYR A 75 -3.48 -8.04 -14.18
CA TYR A 75 -2.49 -7.83 -15.22
C TYR A 75 -1.33 -8.82 -15.19
N THR A 76 -1.14 -9.58 -14.11
CA THR A 76 -0.09 -10.61 -14.07
C THR A 76 -0.39 -11.73 -15.07
N TYR A 77 0.66 -12.32 -15.65
CA TYR A 77 0.49 -13.49 -16.52
C TYR A 77 -0.04 -14.71 -15.74
N ALA A 78 -0.81 -15.57 -16.40
CA ALA A 78 -1.23 -16.85 -15.84
C ALA A 78 0.01 -17.69 -15.45
N ASP A 79 -0.16 -18.60 -14.49
CA ASP A 79 0.87 -19.46 -13.90
C ASP A 79 2.03 -18.71 -13.21
N THR A 80 1.86 -17.41 -12.95
CA THR A 80 2.78 -16.59 -12.15
C THR A 80 2.22 -16.29 -10.75
N ALA A 81 2.98 -15.52 -9.96
CA ALA A 81 2.63 -15.17 -8.60
C ALA A 81 2.51 -13.66 -8.40
N VAL A 82 1.47 -13.25 -7.67
CA VAL A 82 1.37 -11.96 -7.02
C VAL A 82 1.85 -12.11 -5.57
N THR A 83 2.72 -11.21 -5.12
CA THR A 83 3.25 -11.21 -3.75
C THR A 83 2.92 -9.92 -3.03
N LEU A 84 2.21 -10.01 -1.91
CA LEU A 84 2.05 -8.92 -0.95
C LEU A 84 3.07 -9.09 0.17
N THR A 85 4.04 -8.20 0.26
CA THR A 85 5.03 -8.15 1.34
C THR A 85 4.70 -7.01 2.30
N VAL A 86 4.67 -7.30 3.60
CA VAL A 86 4.49 -6.30 4.65
C VAL A 86 5.63 -6.38 5.64
N ARG A 87 6.20 -5.22 5.97
CA ARG A 87 7.33 -5.13 6.90
C ARG A 87 7.38 -3.78 7.60
N LEU A 88 7.89 -3.81 8.83
CA LEU A 88 8.37 -2.62 9.52
C LEU A 88 9.79 -2.31 9.04
N LEU A 89 10.04 -1.09 8.57
CA LEU A 89 11.38 -0.65 8.18
C LEU A 89 12.20 -0.23 9.41
N ALA A 90 13.52 -0.17 9.27
CA ALA A 90 14.41 0.35 10.32
C ALA A 90 14.10 1.83 10.68
N SER A 91 13.50 2.58 9.76
CA SER A 91 12.99 3.95 10.00
C SER A 91 11.73 4.01 10.86
N GLY A 92 11.16 2.87 11.25
CA GLY A 92 9.89 2.78 11.98
C GLY A 92 8.65 2.89 11.09
N GLN A 93 8.80 3.07 9.78
CA GLN A 93 7.68 3.14 8.84
C GLN A 93 7.12 1.76 8.51
N MET A 94 5.80 1.66 8.32
CA MET A 94 5.15 0.43 7.86
C MET A 94 5.09 0.44 6.34
N ARG A 95 5.64 -0.59 5.68
CA ARG A 95 5.64 -0.72 4.22
C ARG A 95 4.81 -1.91 3.78
N PHE A 96 3.90 -1.65 2.84
CA PHE A 96 3.12 -2.62 2.08
C PHE A 96 3.61 -2.60 0.64
N GLU A 97 3.95 -3.76 0.09
CA GLU A 97 4.48 -3.90 -1.26
C GLU A 97 3.71 -4.99 -2.00
N VAL A 98 3.08 -4.66 -3.11
CA VAL A 98 2.46 -5.63 -4.02
C VAL A 98 3.32 -5.73 -5.27
N ARG A 99 3.77 -6.94 -5.60
CA ARG A 99 4.53 -7.25 -6.81
C ARG A 99 3.77 -8.24 -7.67
N ASP A 100 3.66 -7.95 -8.96
CA ASP A 100 3.19 -8.85 -10.02
C ASP A 100 4.28 -9.13 -11.06
N HIS A 101 3.97 -10.03 -11.99
CA HIS A 101 4.79 -10.41 -13.13
C HIS A 101 3.96 -10.24 -14.42
N GLY A 102 3.30 -9.10 -14.58
CA GLY A 102 2.52 -8.78 -15.78
C GLY A 102 3.33 -8.14 -16.91
N PRO A 103 2.66 -7.52 -17.90
CA PRO A 103 3.31 -6.84 -19.02
C PRO A 103 4.11 -5.61 -18.60
N GLY A 104 3.97 -5.15 -17.35
CA GLY A 104 4.54 -3.89 -16.90
C GLY A 104 3.88 -2.68 -17.57
N ILE A 105 4.45 -1.52 -17.29
CA ILE A 105 3.99 -0.22 -17.78
C ILE A 105 5.19 0.44 -18.46
N ASP A 106 4.95 1.03 -19.62
CA ASP A 106 5.93 1.85 -20.30
C ASP A 106 6.32 3.04 -19.40
N PRO A 107 7.62 3.32 -19.17
CA PRO A 107 8.05 4.45 -18.35
C PRO A 107 7.41 5.78 -18.75
N ASP A 108 7.19 6.02 -20.04
CA ASP A 108 6.59 7.26 -20.55
C ASP A 108 5.10 7.39 -20.18
N MET A 109 4.47 6.28 -19.82
CA MET A 109 3.06 6.19 -19.43
C MET A 109 2.85 6.20 -17.91
N LEU A 110 3.92 6.19 -17.10
CA LEU A 110 3.83 6.13 -15.64
C LEU A 110 3.09 7.34 -15.04
N ASP A 111 3.30 8.53 -15.60
CA ASP A 111 2.58 9.73 -15.14
C ASP A 111 1.10 9.69 -15.52
N GLU A 112 0.78 9.07 -16.66
CA GLU A 112 -0.59 8.97 -17.18
C GLU A 112 -1.43 7.93 -16.43
N VAL A 113 -0.85 6.78 -16.03
CA VAL A 113 -1.53 5.78 -15.18
C VAL A 113 -1.87 6.31 -13.79
N MET A 114 -1.21 7.39 -13.37
CA MET A 114 -1.47 8.07 -12.09
C MET A 114 -2.56 9.14 -12.21
N GLN A 115 -3.04 9.45 -13.42
CA GLN A 115 -4.17 10.36 -13.62
C GLN A 115 -5.51 9.62 -13.45
N PRO A 116 -6.51 10.26 -12.81
CA PRO A 116 -7.86 9.71 -12.72
C PRO A 116 -8.47 9.44 -14.10
N PHE A 117 -9.20 8.32 -14.22
CA PHE A 117 -9.98 7.92 -15.40
C PHE A 117 -9.16 7.49 -16.63
N THR A 118 -7.83 7.42 -16.52
CA THR A 118 -7.00 6.85 -17.58
C THR A 118 -7.22 5.33 -17.68
N GLN A 119 -7.58 4.85 -18.87
CA GLN A 119 -7.73 3.43 -19.18
C GLN A 119 -6.63 3.00 -20.14
N PHE A 120 -5.99 1.85 -19.86
CA PHE A 120 -4.91 1.32 -20.67
C PHE A 120 -5.37 0.08 -21.45
N GLY A 121 -5.14 0.13 -22.77
CA GLY A 121 -5.25 -0.99 -23.71
C GLY A 121 -6.60 -1.10 -24.43
N GLU A 122 -6.60 -0.92 -25.75
CA GLU A 122 -7.57 -1.54 -26.65
C GLU A 122 -7.07 -2.95 -27.00
N ALA A 123 -7.56 -3.99 -26.31
CA ALA A 123 -7.70 -5.34 -26.88
C ALA A 123 -8.50 -6.27 -25.95
N ALA A 124 -9.46 -6.95 -26.57
CA ALA A 124 -10.21 -8.11 -26.10
C ALA A 124 -11.22 -7.88 -24.96
N GLY A 125 -12.45 -7.55 -25.38
CA GLY A 125 -13.59 -8.45 -25.17
C GLY A 125 -13.76 -9.01 -23.76
N ASP A 126 -14.70 -8.38 -23.07
CA ASP A 126 -15.49 -8.92 -21.96
C ASP A 126 -14.95 -8.93 -20.52
N MET A 127 -15.84 -8.39 -19.66
CA MET A 127 -16.02 -8.60 -18.22
C MET A 127 -15.28 -7.81 -17.14
N LEU A 128 -14.25 -6.99 -17.38
CA LEU A 128 -13.70 -6.18 -16.28
C LEU A 128 -13.22 -4.78 -16.68
N ARG A 129 -14.19 -3.92 -17.05
CA ARG A 129 -13.99 -2.46 -17.12
C ARG A 129 -13.37 -1.98 -15.81
N SER A 130 -12.07 -1.72 -15.81
CA SER A 130 -11.43 -0.97 -14.72
C SER A 130 -11.80 0.49 -14.94
N THR A 131 -12.33 1.15 -13.92
CA THR A 131 -12.77 2.55 -13.98
C THR A 131 -11.66 3.56 -14.23
N GLY A 132 -10.40 3.13 -14.39
CA GLY A 132 -9.23 4.01 -14.46
C GLY A 132 -8.93 4.72 -13.15
N LEU A 133 -9.57 4.31 -12.04
CA LEU A 133 -9.44 4.98 -10.74
C LEU A 133 -8.53 4.26 -9.75
N GLY A 134 -8.07 3.05 -10.05
CA GLY A 134 -7.41 2.17 -9.08
C GLY A 134 -6.16 2.79 -8.44
N LEU A 135 -5.16 3.16 -9.24
CA LEU A 135 -3.89 3.71 -8.75
C LEU A 135 -3.99 5.17 -8.26
N PRO A 136 -4.71 6.08 -8.95
CA PRO A 136 -4.94 7.43 -8.43
C PRO A 136 -5.65 7.44 -7.07
N LEU A 137 -6.65 6.55 -6.89
CA LEU A 137 -7.33 6.39 -5.61
C LEU A 137 -6.39 5.85 -4.53
N VAL A 138 -5.52 4.89 -4.85
CA VAL A 138 -4.51 4.40 -3.90
C VAL A 138 -3.60 5.53 -3.44
N LYS A 139 -3.14 6.37 -4.37
CA LYS A 139 -2.30 7.53 -4.05
C LYS A 139 -3.00 8.47 -3.09
N ALA A 140 -4.21 8.93 -3.44
CA ALA A 140 -4.98 9.87 -2.62
C ALA A 140 -5.31 9.33 -1.22
N LEU A 141 -5.72 8.06 -1.12
CA LEU A 141 -6.03 7.41 0.16
C LEU A 141 -4.79 7.20 1.04
N THR A 142 -3.63 6.99 0.41
CA THR A 142 -2.34 6.86 1.10
C THR A 142 -1.89 8.22 1.63
N GLU A 143 -2.00 9.27 0.82
CA GLU A 143 -1.69 10.65 1.22
C GLU A 143 -2.61 11.14 2.34
N LEU A 144 -3.89 10.71 2.35
CA LEU A 144 -4.80 10.98 3.47
C LEU A 144 -4.28 10.39 4.80
N HIS A 145 -3.50 9.31 4.74
CA HIS A 145 -2.79 8.74 5.89
C HIS A 145 -1.35 9.29 6.04
N ASP A 146 -1.03 10.46 5.49
CA ASP A 146 0.32 11.05 5.51
C ASP A 146 1.41 10.10 4.97
N GLY A 147 0.99 9.15 4.13
CA GLY A 147 1.85 8.13 3.56
C GLY A 147 2.42 8.53 2.21
N ALA A 148 3.29 7.68 1.70
CA ALA A 148 3.83 7.78 0.35
C ALA A 148 3.41 6.57 -0.48
N PHE A 149 3.06 6.82 -1.74
CA PHE A 149 2.80 5.80 -2.74
C PHE A 149 3.87 5.88 -3.84
N GLU A 150 4.51 4.76 -4.14
CA GLU A 150 5.52 4.62 -5.20
C GLU A 150 5.09 3.48 -6.13
N LEU A 151 5.27 3.68 -7.43
CA LEU A 151 5.03 2.66 -8.45
C LEU A 151 6.30 2.48 -9.26
N HIS A 152 6.79 1.26 -9.31
CA HIS A 152 7.92 0.88 -10.14
C HIS A 152 7.44 -0.19 -11.11
N SER A 153 7.57 0.05 -12.40
CA SER A 153 7.17 -0.91 -13.42
C SER A 153 8.18 -0.89 -14.54
N GLN A 154 8.35 -2.05 -15.19
CA GLN A 154 9.18 -2.16 -16.37
C GLN A 154 8.49 -3.09 -17.36
N LEU A 155 8.45 -2.67 -18.62
CA LEU A 155 7.82 -3.42 -19.70
C LEU A 155 8.39 -4.86 -19.75
N GLY A 156 7.49 -5.85 -19.74
CA GLY A 156 7.78 -7.27 -19.73
C GLY A 156 8.22 -7.87 -18.38
N LEU A 157 8.46 -7.06 -17.35
CA LEU A 157 8.94 -7.54 -16.04
C LEU A 157 7.91 -7.41 -14.91
N GLY A 158 6.77 -6.79 -15.17
CA GLY A 158 5.69 -6.58 -14.21
C GLY A 158 5.82 -5.29 -13.40
N THR A 159 5.00 -5.18 -12.36
CA THR A 159 4.85 -3.97 -11.55
C THR A 159 5.06 -4.24 -10.07
N ARG A 160 5.63 -3.24 -9.39
CA ARG A 160 5.84 -3.18 -7.94
C ARG A 160 5.23 -1.88 -7.41
N ALA A 161 4.11 -2.02 -6.72
CA ALA A 161 3.40 -0.93 -6.06
C ALA A 161 3.73 -0.92 -4.56
N VAL A 162 4.14 0.24 -4.03
CA VAL A 162 4.62 0.38 -2.65
C VAL A 162 3.83 1.47 -1.95
N VAL A 163 3.21 1.12 -0.83
CA VAL A 163 2.59 2.06 0.10
C VAL A 163 3.41 2.07 1.38
N THR A 164 3.87 3.26 1.78
CA THR A 164 4.63 3.45 3.01
C THR A 164 3.87 4.39 3.94
N LEU A 165 3.51 3.92 5.12
CA LEU A 165 2.88 4.73 6.16
C LEU A 165 3.92 5.18 7.21
N PRO A 166 3.82 6.42 7.71
CA PRO A 166 4.82 7.00 8.60
C PRO A 166 4.90 6.30 9.96
N ALA A 167 6.06 6.41 10.60
CA ALA A 167 6.31 5.82 11.92
C ALA A 167 5.37 6.36 13.01
N SER A 168 4.85 7.58 12.85
CA SER A 168 3.84 8.18 13.75
C SER A 168 2.55 7.37 13.84
N ARG A 169 2.27 6.52 12.85
CA ARG A 169 1.11 5.63 12.80
C ARG A 169 1.40 4.24 13.34
N VAL A 170 2.66 3.88 13.54
CA VAL A 170 3.01 2.56 14.07
C VAL A 170 2.81 2.53 15.58
N ARG A 171 2.09 1.52 16.06
CA ARG A 171 1.76 1.32 17.47
C ARG A 171 2.46 0.06 17.96
N HIS A 172 3.62 0.25 18.59
CA HIS A 172 4.31 -0.83 19.25
C HIS A 172 3.44 -1.33 20.41
N ALA A 173 3.40 -2.66 20.59
CA ALA A 173 2.56 -3.30 21.60
C ALA A 173 2.96 -2.98 23.05
N ASP A 174 4.03 -2.20 23.25
CA ASP A 174 4.45 -1.72 24.57
C ASP A 174 4.38 -0.20 24.60
N GLY A 175 3.79 0.34 25.68
CA GLY A 175 3.82 1.77 26.05
C GLY A 175 5.22 2.31 26.37
N GLY A 176 6.24 1.88 25.62
CA GLY A 176 7.57 2.47 25.64
C GLY A 176 7.56 3.74 24.82
N ARG A 177 7.68 4.88 25.51
CA ARG A 177 8.09 6.15 24.90
C ARG A 177 9.22 5.88 23.90
N PRO A 178 9.28 6.59 22.75
CA PRO A 178 10.44 6.49 21.87
C PRO A 178 11.70 6.76 22.70
N ARG A 179 12.53 5.74 22.92
CA ARG A 179 13.86 5.93 23.48
C ARG A 179 14.65 6.63 22.39
N VAL A 180 14.67 7.96 22.45
CA VAL A 180 15.67 8.74 21.74
C VAL A 180 17.02 8.28 22.31
N ASN A 181 17.73 7.44 21.55
CA ASN A 181 19.06 7.01 21.91
C ASN A 181 20.03 8.15 21.54
N LEU A 182 19.95 9.25 22.30
CA LEU A 182 21.00 10.25 22.27
C LEU A 182 22.24 9.61 22.91
N PRO A 183 23.40 9.58 22.23
CA PRO A 183 24.63 9.14 22.87
C PRO A 183 24.85 9.96 24.14
N LEU A 184 25.26 9.33 25.25
CA LEU A 184 25.39 9.96 26.58
C LEU A 184 26.11 11.32 26.54
N ARG A 185 27.04 11.52 25.59
CA ARG A 185 27.77 12.77 25.36
C ARG A 185 26.88 13.96 25.00
N ALA A 186 25.71 13.74 24.40
CA ALA A 186 24.78 14.81 24.04
C ALA A 186 23.95 15.32 25.25
N LEU A 187 23.73 14.49 26.27
CA LEU A 187 23.06 14.92 27.51
C LEU A 187 24.00 15.76 28.39
N GLU A 188 25.30 15.44 28.41
CA GLU A 188 26.29 16.22 29.18
C GLU A 188 26.50 17.63 28.62
N ALA A 189 26.30 17.84 27.31
CA ALA A 189 26.38 19.15 26.68
C ALA A 189 25.22 20.08 27.06
N LEU A 190 24.02 19.53 27.30
CA LEU A 190 22.83 20.32 27.65
C LEU A 190 22.79 20.72 29.14
N SER A 191 23.42 19.96 30.04
CA SER A 191 23.56 20.34 31.45
C SER A 191 24.63 21.41 31.71
N ARG A 192 25.51 21.70 30.74
CA ARG A 192 26.57 22.73 30.87
C ARG A 192 26.23 24.09 30.26
N MET A 193 25.05 24.25 29.66
CA MET A 193 24.62 25.52 29.05
C MET A 193 23.73 26.38 29.96
N HIS A 194 23.40 25.92 31.17
CA HIS A 194 22.57 26.65 32.15
C HIS A 194 23.22 26.79 33.54
N ALA A 195 24.53 26.63 33.64
CA ALA A 195 25.33 26.98 34.82
C ALA A 195 26.48 27.89 34.38
#